data_AF-A0A6V7HQS3-F1
#
_entry.id   AF-A0A6V7HQS3-F1
#
_cell.length_a   1.000
_cell.length_b   1.000
_cell.length_c   1.000
_cell.angle_alpha   90.00
_cell.angle_beta   90.00
_cell.angle_gamma   90.00
#
_symmetry.space_group_name_H-M   'P 1'
#
loop_
_entity.id
_entity.type
_entity.pdbx_description
1 polymer ?
#
loop_
_entity_poly.entity_id
_entity_poly.type
_entity_poly.pdbx_seq_one_letter_code
_entity_poly.pdbx_strand_id
1 'polypeptide(L)'
;RVINRFSKDIGCIDEFIPMYLCDVLQGFTVMFGVLVQVIVVNWWSVAPMLIMGFIYWKLKNVYAATAQDLKRLESISKSPIYSHMSASFSGLVTIRSAGAQQILKEEFDKQQDVNTGACSLTISVAAALGLWLDLVTMAFIAMLIYTFVIMKN
;
A
#
# COMPACT_ATOMS: atom_id res chain seq x y z
N ARG A 1 12.57 9.96 -29.74
CA ARG A 1 11.51 10.10 -28.70
C ARG A 1 11.00 8.76 -28.18
N VAL A 2 10.59 7.81 -29.04
CA VAL A 2 10.20 6.44 -28.64
C VAL A 2 11.34 5.71 -27.90
N ILE A 3 12.56 5.73 -28.45
CA ILE A 3 13.75 5.11 -27.85
C ILE A 3 14.08 5.67 -26.46
N ASN A 4 13.90 6.99 -26.24
CA ASN A 4 14.20 7.62 -24.96
C ASN A 4 13.16 7.28 -23.87
N ARG A 5 11.94 6.93 -24.28
CA ARG A 5 10.89 6.47 -23.37
C ARG A 5 11.06 4.99 -23.05
N PHE A 6 11.32 4.15 -24.06
CA PHE A 6 11.64 2.74 -23.85
C PHE A 6 12.89 2.53 -23.01
N SER A 7 13.98 3.25 -23.29
CA SER A 7 15.22 3.11 -22.52
C SER A 7 15.03 3.51 -21.04
N LYS A 8 14.22 4.55 -20.77
CA LYS A 8 13.90 4.99 -19.41
C LYS A 8 12.95 4.04 -18.68
N ASP A 9 11.91 3.55 -19.36
CA ASP A 9 10.94 2.64 -18.78
C ASP A 9 11.58 1.26 -18.52
N ILE A 10 12.41 0.75 -19.43
CA ILE A 10 13.18 -0.49 -19.28
C ILE A 10 14.21 -0.36 -18.15
N GLY A 11 14.96 0.74 -18.09
CA GLY A 11 15.92 0.94 -16.99
C GLY A 11 15.27 0.98 -15.61
N CYS A 12 14.08 1.57 -15.51
CA CYS A 12 13.28 1.59 -14.28
C CYS A 12 12.80 0.17 -13.91
N ILE A 13 12.32 -0.58 -14.89
CA ILE A 13 11.89 -1.98 -14.72
C ILE A 13 13.05 -2.87 -14.25
N ASP A 14 14.22 -2.73 -14.86
CA ASP A 14 15.40 -3.54 -14.55
C ASP A 14 15.96 -3.25 -13.15
N GLU A 15 15.76 -2.05 -12.62
CA GLU A 15 16.19 -1.69 -11.26
C GLU A 15 15.19 -2.18 -10.20
N PHE A 16 13.89 -1.92 -10.41
CA PHE A 16 12.88 -2.16 -9.40
C PHE A 16 12.37 -3.61 -9.36
N ILE A 17 12.20 -4.28 -10.50
CA ILE A 17 11.62 -5.63 -10.53
C ILE A 17 12.49 -6.65 -9.79
N PRO A 18 13.82 -6.71 -9.99
CA PRO A 18 14.66 -7.68 -9.28
C PRO A 18 14.61 -7.49 -7.76
N MET A 19 14.58 -6.24 -7.31
CA MET A 19 14.45 -5.91 -5.88
C MET A 19 13.15 -6.48 -5.31
N TYR A 20 12.01 -6.19 -5.92
CA TYR A 20 10.72 -6.70 -5.45
C TYR A 20 10.60 -8.23 -5.56
N LEU A 21 11.20 -8.85 -6.57
CA LEU A 21 11.23 -10.31 -6.69
C LEU A 21 12.00 -10.96 -5.54
N CYS A 22 13.17 -10.42 -5.18
CA CYS A 22 13.95 -10.89 -4.04
C CYS A 22 13.15 -10.79 -2.73
N ASP A 23 12.49 -9.65 -2.49
CA ASP A 23 11.68 -9.45 -1.28
C ASP A 23 10.52 -10.46 -1.20
N VAL A 24 9.85 -10.70 -2.33
CA VAL A 24 8.73 -11.65 -2.42
C VAL A 24 9.22 -13.08 -2.17
N LEU A 25 10.33 -13.50 -2.80
CA LEU A 25 10.90 -14.83 -2.61
C LEU A 25 11.39 -15.06 -1.18
N GLN A 26 12.04 -14.05 -0.58
CA GLN A 26 12.45 -14.09 0.81
C GLN A 26 11.23 -14.22 1.73
N GLY A 27 10.19 -13.41 1.51
CA GLY A 27 8.95 -13.47 2.27
C GLY A 27 8.26 -14.84 2.19
N PHE A 28 8.16 -15.43 0.99
CA PHE A 28 7.59 -16.77 0.81
C PHE A 28 8.39 -17.84 1.55
N THR A 29 9.72 -17.78 1.49
CA THR A 29 10.60 -18.77 2.15
C THR A 29 10.46 -18.70 3.66
N VAL A 30 10.45 -17.50 4.23
CA VAL A 30 10.25 -17.28 5.68
C VAL A 30 8.89 -17.79 6.13
N MET A 31 7.82 -17.43 5.42
CA MET A 31 6.46 -17.89 5.74
C MET A 31 6.35 -19.41 5.69
N PHE A 32 6.94 -20.05 4.69
CA PHE A 32 6.96 -21.51 4.59
C PHE A 32 7.69 -22.14 5.78
N GLY A 33 8.85 -21.60 6.17
CA GLY A 33 9.61 -22.07 7.34
C GLY A 33 8.81 -21.98 8.64
N VAL A 34 8.13 -20.85 8.87
CA VAL A 34 7.28 -20.66 10.06
C VAL A 34 6.13 -21.65 10.10
N LEU A 35 5.43 -21.87 8.97
CA LEU A 35 4.33 -22.83 8.89
C LEU A 35 4.80 -24.27 9.20
N VAL A 36 5.93 -24.69 8.62
CA VAL A 36 6.51 -26.02 8.89
C VAL A 36 6.89 -26.15 10.36
N GLN A 37 7.53 -25.13 10.93
CA GLN A 37 7.92 -25.13 12.34
C GLN A 37 6.72 -25.33 13.27
N VAL A 38 5.60 -24.63 13.03
CA VAL A 38 4.38 -24.77 13.85
C VAL A 38 3.82 -26.20 13.78
N ILE A 39 3.79 -26.80 12.60
CA ILE A 39 3.27 -28.16 12.40
C ILE A 39 4.15 -29.21 13.09
N VAL A 40 5.48 -29.08 12.98
CA VAL A 40 6.44 -30.01 13.58
C VAL A 40 6.36 -29.98 15.10
N VAL A 41 6.15 -28.81 15.70
CA VAL A 41 6.11 -28.68 17.15
C VAL A 41 4.82 -29.24 17.74
N ASN A 42 3.65 -28.99 17.13
CA ASN A 42 2.40 -29.56 17.62
C ASN A 42 1.33 -29.64 16.51
N TRP A 43 0.83 -30.84 16.24
CA TRP A 43 -0.24 -31.08 15.28
C TRP A 43 -1.58 -30.41 15.67
N TRP A 44 -1.88 -30.25 16.96
CA TRP A 44 -3.09 -29.57 17.44
C TRP A 44 -3.11 -28.07 17.11
N SER A 45 -1.94 -27.45 16.95
CA SER A 45 -1.81 -26.02 16.59
C SER A 45 -2.22 -25.71 15.15
N VAL A 46 -2.49 -26.73 14.32
CA VAL A 46 -2.96 -26.55 12.93
C VAL A 46 -4.37 -25.96 12.88
N ALA A 47 -5.25 -26.34 13.81
CA ALA A 47 -6.63 -25.85 13.86
C ALA A 47 -6.71 -24.30 14.02
N PRO A 48 -6.07 -23.68 15.05
CA PRO A 48 -6.08 -22.22 15.17
C PRO A 48 -5.35 -21.53 14.00
N MET A 49 -4.35 -22.19 13.40
CA MET A 49 -3.64 -21.66 12.22
C MET A 49 -4.55 -21.55 10.99
N LEU A 50 -5.43 -22.53 10.76
CA LEU A 50 -6.40 -22.49 9.65
C LEU A 50 -7.46 -21.41 9.85
N ILE A 51 -8.01 -21.28 11.06
CA ILE A 51 -8.99 -20.23 11.40
C ILE A 51 -8.37 -18.85 11.16
N MET A 52 -7.12 -18.69 11.61
CA MET A 52 -6.36 -17.47 11.42
C MET A 52 -6.13 -17.17 9.93
N GLY A 53 -5.69 -18.15 9.14
CA GLY A 53 -5.51 -18.01 7.70
C GLY A 53 -6.79 -17.58 6.96
N PHE A 54 -7.95 -18.08 7.39
CA PHE A 54 -9.24 -17.64 6.84
C PHE A 54 -9.55 -16.17 7.15
N ILE A 55 -9.29 -15.72 8.38
CA ILE A 55 -9.46 -14.31 8.79
C ILE A 55 -8.53 -13.41 7.95
N TYR A 56 -7.25 -13.76 7.81
CA TYR A 56 -6.31 -13.04 6.94
C TYR A 56 -6.81 -12.93 5.51
N TRP A 57 -7.32 -14.02 4.94
CA TRP A 57 -7.82 -14.02 3.57
C TRP A 57 -9.01 -13.06 3.39
N LYS A 58 -9.93 -13.01 4.37
CA LYS A 58 -11.04 -12.07 4.37
C LYS A 58 -10.56 -10.61 4.47
N LEU A 59 -9.67 -10.30 5.41
CA LEU A 59 -9.11 -8.95 5.55
C LEU A 59 -8.36 -8.51 4.29
N LYS A 60 -7.55 -9.40 3.71
CA LYS A 60 -6.82 -9.14 2.47
C LYS A 60 -7.77 -8.79 1.32
N ASN A 61 -8.87 -9.52 1.17
CA ASN A 61 -9.83 -9.26 0.08
C ASN A 61 -10.49 -7.89 0.22
N VAL A 62 -10.91 -7.52 1.44
CA VAL A 62 -11.49 -6.20 1.71
C VAL A 62 -10.46 -5.11 1.44
N TYR A 63 -9.24 -5.29 1.94
CA TYR A 63 -8.15 -4.33 1.72
C TYR A 63 -7.77 -4.17 0.26
N ALA A 64 -7.72 -5.26 -0.51
CA ALA A 64 -7.35 -5.22 -1.92
C ALA A 64 -8.33 -4.35 -2.73
N ALA A 65 -9.64 -4.51 -2.49
CA ALA A 65 -10.66 -3.65 -3.10
C ALA A 65 -10.48 -2.18 -2.68
N THR A 66 -10.39 -1.90 -1.38
CA THR A 66 -10.25 -0.53 -0.87
C THR A 66 -8.96 0.14 -1.36
N ALA A 67 -7.83 -0.58 -1.36
CA ALA A 67 -6.54 -0.05 -1.79
C ALA A 67 -6.52 0.25 -3.30
N GLN A 68 -7.21 -0.54 -4.12
CA GLN A 68 -7.37 -0.26 -5.54
C GLN A 68 -8.18 1.01 -5.78
N ASP A 69 -9.28 1.19 -5.06
CA ASP A 69 -10.12 2.39 -5.15
C ASP A 69 -9.38 3.64 -4.69
N LEU A 70 -8.61 3.55 -3.60
CA LEU A 70 -7.78 4.66 -3.09
C LEU A 70 -6.65 5.03 -4.06
N LYS A 71 -5.95 4.04 -4.61
CA LYS A 71 -4.93 4.29 -5.65
C LYS A 71 -5.54 4.94 -6.89
N ARG A 72 -6.76 4.54 -7.28
CA ARG A 72 -7.48 5.16 -8.39
C ARG A 72 -7.84 6.61 -8.05
N LEU A 73 -8.31 6.89 -6.85
CA LEU A 73 -8.62 8.24 -6.39
C LEU A 73 -7.38 9.14 -6.43
N GLU A 74 -6.25 8.67 -5.89
CA GLU A 74 -4.97 9.38 -5.91
C GLU A 74 -4.49 9.65 -7.35
N SER A 75 -4.64 8.66 -8.25
CA SER A 75 -4.28 8.85 -9.65
C SER A 75 -5.14 9.90 -10.36
N ILE A 76 -6.44 9.94 -10.07
CA ILE A 76 -7.39 10.90 -10.67
C ILE A 76 -7.13 12.32 -10.12
N SER A 77 -6.87 12.47 -8.81
CA SER A 77 -6.61 13.78 -8.19
C SER A 77 -5.29 14.40 -8.66
N LYS A 78 -4.31 13.59 -9.07
CA LYS A 78 -2.99 14.06 -9.49
C LYS A 78 -2.97 14.68 -10.89
N SER A 79 -3.79 14.20 -11.81
CA SER A 79 -3.85 14.69 -13.20
C SER A 79 -4.20 16.18 -13.35
N PRO A 80 -5.23 16.74 -12.69
CA PRO A 80 -5.60 18.15 -12.84
C PRO A 80 -4.49 19.10 -12.36
N ILE A 81 -3.75 18.73 -11.30
CA ILE A 81 -2.63 19.53 -10.78
C ILE A 81 -1.56 19.74 -11.87
N TYR A 82 -1.18 18.67 -12.58
CA TYR A 82 -0.21 18.78 -13.66
C TYR A 82 -0.74 19.59 -14.86
N SER A 83 -2.03 19.41 -15.19
CA SER A 83 -2.65 20.19 -16.26
C SER A 83 -2.70 21.68 -15.92
N HIS A 84 -3.10 22.02 -14.70
CA HIS A 84 -3.15 23.38 -14.18
C HIS A 84 -1.76 24.04 -14.14
N MET A 85 -0.73 23.30 -13.68
CA MET A 85 0.66 23.75 -13.69
C MET A 85 1.17 24.00 -15.12
N SER A 86 0.86 23.09 -16.06
CA SER A 86 1.24 23.24 -17.47
C SER A 86 0.59 24.48 -18.10
N ALA A 87 -0.71 24.69 -17.87
CA ALA A 87 -1.43 25.85 -18.37
C ALA A 87 -0.88 27.17 -17.77
N SER A 88 -0.56 27.16 -16.48
CA SER A 88 0.03 28.30 -15.77
C SER A 88 1.40 28.68 -16.33
N PHE A 89 2.25 27.71 -16.67
CA PHE A 89 3.54 27.99 -17.30
C PHE A 89 3.42 28.51 -18.73
N SER A 90 2.50 27.96 -19.53
CA SER A 90 2.27 28.46 -20.89
C SER A 90 1.63 29.85 -20.91
N GLY A 91 0.77 30.18 -19.95
CA GLY A 91 0.03 31.44 -19.85
C GLY A 91 0.65 32.50 -18.92
N LEU A 92 1.89 32.31 -18.46
CA LEU A 92 2.46 33.08 -17.35
C LEU A 92 2.45 34.61 -17.57
N VAL A 93 2.73 35.05 -18.80
CA VAL A 93 2.74 36.48 -19.16
C VAL A 93 1.33 37.07 -19.06
N THR A 94 0.33 36.36 -19.59
CA THR A 94 -1.08 36.76 -19.54
C THR A 94 -1.57 36.86 -18.09
N ILE A 95 -1.25 35.86 -17.26
CA ILE A 95 -1.62 35.83 -15.85
C ILE A 95 -1.06 37.04 -15.09
N ARG A 96 0.21 37.37 -15.32
CA ARG A 96 0.87 38.54 -14.70
C ARG A 96 0.27 39.85 -15.19
N SER A 97 -0.01 39.97 -16.49
CA SER A 97 -0.63 41.18 -17.05
C SER A 97 -2.06 41.41 -16.55
N ALA A 98 -2.78 40.34 -16.22
CA ALA A 98 -4.15 40.39 -15.70
C ALA A 98 -4.21 40.52 -14.16
N GLY A 99 -3.08 40.45 -13.44
CA GLY A 99 -3.06 40.46 -11.97
C GLY A 99 -3.76 39.27 -11.32
N ALA A 100 -3.95 38.16 -12.04
CA ALA A 100 -4.77 37.02 -11.62
C ALA A 100 -3.97 35.93 -10.86
N GLN A 101 -2.76 36.24 -10.36
CA GLN A 101 -1.91 35.24 -9.70
C GLN A 101 -2.58 34.62 -8.47
N GLN A 102 -3.26 35.43 -7.66
CA GLN A 102 -3.85 34.98 -6.40
C GLN A 102 -5.00 33.99 -6.64
N ILE A 103 -5.87 34.26 -7.62
CA ILE A 103 -7.00 33.40 -7.97
C ILE A 103 -6.51 32.02 -8.43
N LEU A 104 -5.50 31.98 -9.31
CA LEU A 104 -4.92 30.73 -9.79
C LEU A 104 -4.16 29.97 -8.70
N LYS A 105 -3.56 30.69 -7.74
CA LYS A 105 -2.92 30.07 -6.58
C LYS A 105 -3.95 29.39 -5.69
N GLU A 106 -5.06 30.06 -5.38
CA GLU A 106 -6.15 29.48 -4.58
C GLU A 106 -6.77 28.24 -5.24
N GLU A 107 -6.96 28.27 -6.57
CA GLU A 107 -7.44 27.11 -7.32
C GLU A 107 -6.44 25.95 -7.30
N PHE A 108 -5.13 26.24 -7.40
CA PHE A 108 -4.09 25.22 -7.29
C PHE A 108 -4.05 24.60 -5.89
N ASP A 109 -4.09 25.43 -4.84
CA ASP A 109 -4.07 24.99 -3.44
C ASP A 109 -5.27 24.05 -3.16
N LYS A 110 -6.46 24.37 -3.68
CA LYS A 110 -7.65 23.52 -3.58
C LYS A 110 -7.45 22.14 -4.24
N GLN A 111 -6.83 22.08 -5.41
CA GLN A 111 -6.55 20.81 -6.08
C GLN A 111 -5.48 20.00 -5.32
N GLN A 112 -4.49 20.69 -4.76
CA GLN A 112 -3.44 20.10 -3.94
C GLN A 112 -4.01 19.51 -2.64
N ASP A 113 -4.96 20.18 -1.99
CA ASP A 113 -5.62 19.69 -0.77
C ASP A 113 -6.36 18.37 -1.04
N VAL A 114 -7.09 18.27 -2.15
CA VAL A 114 -7.79 17.04 -2.54
C VAL A 114 -6.81 15.89 -2.76
N ASN A 115 -5.71 16.14 -3.48
CA ASN A 115 -4.69 15.12 -3.73
C ASN A 115 -3.95 14.70 -2.46
N THR A 116 -3.65 15.66 -1.57
CA THR A 116 -3.02 15.39 -0.28
C THR A 116 -3.94 14.56 0.61
N GLY A 117 -5.22 14.91 0.66
CA GLY A 117 -6.23 14.13 1.37
C GLY A 117 -6.34 12.69 0.86
N ALA A 118 -6.35 12.48 -0.46
CA ALA A 118 -6.36 11.14 -1.05
C ALA A 118 -5.11 10.32 -0.65
N CYS A 119 -3.92 10.93 -0.69
CA CYS A 119 -2.67 10.29 -0.28
C CYS A 119 -2.68 9.92 1.22
N SER A 120 -3.11 10.85 2.08
CA SER A 120 -3.23 10.58 3.52
C SER A 120 -4.20 9.44 3.82
N LEU A 121 -5.33 9.36 3.12
CA LEU A 121 -6.27 8.24 3.25
C LEU A 121 -5.63 6.89 2.88
N THR A 122 -4.85 6.84 1.79
CA THR A 122 -4.10 5.63 1.40
C THR A 122 -3.17 5.16 2.53
N ILE A 123 -2.44 6.09 3.15
CA ILE A 123 -1.53 5.79 4.27
C ILE A 123 -2.31 5.32 5.50
N SER A 124 -3.39 6.01 5.86
CA SER A 124 -4.21 5.65 7.02
C SER A 124 -4.87 4.28 6.89
N VAL A 125 -5.36 3.92 5.70
CA VAL A 125 -5.96 2.60 5.45
C VAL A 125 -4.91 1.48 5.49
N ALA A 126 -3.70 1.72 4.97
CA ALA A 126 -2.59 0.77 5.10
C ALA A 126 -2.20 0.56 6.57
N ALA A 127 -2.11 1.64 7.35
CA ALA A 127 -1.82 1.56 8.79
C ALA A 127 -2.93 0.83 9.57
N ALA A 128 -4.19 1.12 9.28
CA ALA A 128 -5.33 0.45 9.92
C ALA A 128 -5.30 -1.06 9.62
N LEU A 129 -5.02 -1.47 8.38
CA LEU A 129 -4.82 -2.88 8.05
C LEU A 129 -3.71 -3.50 8.91
N GLY A 130 -2.55 -2.85 8.99
CA GLY A 130 -1.43 -3.31 9.81
C GLY A 130 -1.85 -3.57 11.25
N LEU A 131 -2.54 -2.60 11.87
CA LEU A 131 -3.08 -2.73 13.23
C LEU A 131 -4.04 -3.91 13.36
N TRP A 132 -4.96 -4.10 12.40
CA TRP A 132 -5.88 -5.24 12.44
C TRP A 132 -5.13 -6.56 12.34
N LEU A 133 -4.15 -6.68 11.45
CA LEU A 133 -3.34 -7.90 11.31
C LEU A 133 -2.52 -8.19 12.57
N ASP A 134 -1.96 -7.16 13.20
CA ASP A 134 -1.21 -7.27 14.45
C ASP A 134 -2.10 -7.70 15.63
N LEU A 135 -3.33 -7.20 15.69
CA LEU A 135 -4.30 -7.66 16.69
C LEU A 135 -4.61 -9.14 16.50
N VAL A 136 -4.77 -9.61 15.27
CA VAL A 136 -5.04 -11.02 15.04
C VAL A 136 -3.80 -11.86 15.36
N THR A 137 -2.57 -11.46 14.97
CA THR A 137 -1.34 -12.20 15.31
C THR A 137 -1.13 -12.31 16.81
N MET A 138 -1.38 -11.23 17.56
CA MET A 138 -1.32 -11.23 19.03
C MET A 138 -2.25 -12.29 19.63
N ALA A 139 -3.50 -12.35 19.15
CA ALA A 139 -4.45 -13.36 19.61
C ALA A 139 -3.98 -14.79 19.28
N PHE A 140 -3.41 -15.00 18.09
CA PHE A 140 -2.86 -16.30 17.69
C PHE A 140 -1.68 -16.74 18.56
N ILE A 141 -0.73 -15.84 18.82
CA ILE A 141 0.42 -16.12 19.69
C ILE A 141 -0.05 -16.47 21.12
N ALA A 142 -1.04 -15.74 21.65
CA ALA A 142 -1.62 -16.03 22.96
C ALA A 142 -2.25 -17.44 23.03
N MET A 143 -3.00 -17.84 21.99
CA MET A 143 -3.58 -19.19 21.89
C MET A 143 -2.51 -20.28 21.79
N LEU A 144 -1.45 -20.05 21.02
CA LEU A 144 -0.33 -21.00 20.93
C LEU A 144 0.34 -21.19 22.29
N ILE A 145 0.67 -20.10 22.98
CA ILE A 145 1.29 -20.15 24.32
C ILE A 145 0.42 -20.96 25.29
N TYR A 146 -0.89 -20.72 25.31
CA TYR A 146 -1.81 -21.46 26.17
C TYR A 146 -1.82 -22.96 25.88
N THR A 147 -1.80 -23.34 24.60
CA THR A 147 -1.75 -24.74 24.17
C THR A 147 -0.46 -25.42 24.65
N PHE A 148 0.68 -24.72 24.63
CA PHE A 148 1.95 -25.24 25.15
C PHE A 148 1.95 -25.43 26.67
N VAL A 149 1.33 -24.50 27.42
CA VAL A 149 1.25 -24.60 28.88
C VAL A 149 0.41 -25.80 29.29
N ILE A 150 -0.72 -26.04 28.64
CA ILE A 150 -1.57 -27.21 28.91
C ILE A 150 -0.84 -28.52 28.59
N MET A 151 -0.13 -28.60 27.47
CA MET A 151 0.57 -29.83 27.08
C MET A 151 1.75 -30.19 28.00
N LYS A 152 2.32 -29.21 28.72
CA LYS A 152 3.43 -29.43 29.65
C LYS A 152 2.96 -29.92 31.03
N ASN A 153 1.67 -29.79 31.35
CA ASN A 153 1.06 -30.16 32.62
C ASN A 153 0.25 -31.46 32.49
#